data_AF-A0AAU5M8U9-F1
#
_entry.id   AF-A0AAU5M8U9-F1
#
_cell.length_a   1.000
_cell.length_b   1.000
_cell.length_c   1.000
_cell.angle_alpha   90.00
_cell.angle_beta   90.00
_cell.angle_gamma   90.00
#
_symmetry.space_group_name_H-M   'P 1'
#
loop_
_entity.id
_entity.type
_entity.pdbx_description
1 polymer ?
#
loop_
_entity_poly.entity_id
_entity_poly.type
_entity_poly.pdbx_seq_one_letter_code
_entity_poly.pdbx_strand_id
1 'polypeptide(L)'
;MILGACRPQLAHQALQADPSIAALLPCNVVVRAVDARTTVVEAFDPAAMVSLAGDAGEPLATIAADARERLTAALAALDEKEGR
;
A
#
# COMPACT_ATOMS: atom_id res chain seq x y z
N MET A 1 -12.95 8.84 3.11
CA MET A 1 -12.54 8.86 1.67
C MET A 1 -11.64 7.66 1.43
N ILE A 2 -11.73 7.02 0.27
CA ILE A 2 -10.85 5.89 -0.11
C ILE A 2 -10.14 6.28 -1.40
N LEU A 3 -8.81 6.18 -1.40
CA LEU A 3 -7.92 6.51 -2.49
C LEU A 3 -7.18 5.25 -2.95
N GLY A 4 -6.89 5.15 -4.24
CA GLY A 4 -6.03 4.10 -4.79
C GLY A 4 -4.62 4.62 -5.02
N ALA A 5 -3.65 4.22 -4.19
CA ALA A 5 -2.24 4.52 -4.40
C ALA A 5 -1.61 3.42 -5.27
N CYS A 6 -1.10 3.79 -6.44
CA CYS A 6 -0.48 2.85 -7.37
C CYS A 6 0.86 3.38 -7.86
N ARG A 7 1.89 2.54 -7.76
CA ARG A 7 3.15 2.74 -8.46
C ARG A 7 3.17 1.82 -9.69
N PRO A 8 3.02 2.36 -10.92
CA PRO A 8 2.81 1.54 -12.11
C PRO A 8 3.90 0.49 -12.34
N GLN A 9 5.16 0.79 -12.03
CA GLN A 9 6.27 -0.15 -12.20
C GLN A 9 6.14 -1.37 -11.28
N LEU A 10 5.78 -1.17 -10.01
CA LEU A 10 5.58 -2.27 -9.05
C LEU A 10 4.32 -3.07 -9.37
N ALA A 11 3.23 -2.39 -9.73
CA ALA A 11 2.00 -3.05 -10.15
C ALA A 11 2.23 -3.94 -11.39
N HIS A 12 2.96 -3.43 -12.39
CA HIS A 12 3.33 -4.21 -13.56
C HIS A 12 4.17 -5.44 -13.18
N GLN A 13 5.20 -5.28 -12.34
CA GLN A 13 6.01 -6.42 -11.88
C GLN A 13 5.18 -7.47 -11.12
N ALA A 14 4.24 -7.02 -10.27
CA ALA A 14 3.36 -7.91 -9.53
C ALA A 14 2.45 -8.70 -10.47
N LEU A 15 1.86 -8.05 -11.48
CA LEU A 15 1.02 -8.70 -12.49
C LEU A 15 1.77 -9.73 -13.34
N GLN A 16 3.07 -9.52 -13.56
CA GLN A 16 3.91 -10.51 -14.26
C GLN A 16 4.25 -11.72 -13.39
N ALA A 17 4.31 -11.55 -12.06
CA ALA A 17 4.54 -12.64 -11.13
C ALA A 17 3.26 -13.47 -10.89
N ASP A 18 2.13 -12.80 -10.65
CA ASP A 18 0.81 -13.42 -10.53
C ASP A 18 -0.27 -12.47 -11.05
N PRO A 19 -0.91 -12.74 -12.20
CA PRO A 19 -2.00 -11.93 -12.72
C PRO A 19 -3.18 -11.80 -11.75
N SER A 20 -3.41 -12.79 -10.89
CA SER A 20 -4.51 -12.80 -9.91
C SER A 20 -4.36 -11.71 -8.86
N ILE A 21 -3.13 -11.22 -8.65
CA ILE A 21 -2.82 -10.12 -7.73
C ILE A 21 -3.53 -8.82 -8.11
N ALA A 22 -3.99 -8.69 -9.37
CA ALA A 22 -4.80 -7.58 -9.86
C ALA A 22 -6.02 -7.29 -8.97
N ALA A 23 -6.62 -8.34 -8.38
CA ALA A 23 -7.78 -8.21 -7.49
C ALA A 23 -7.48 -7.48 -6.18
N LEU A 24 -6.20 -7.38 -5.81
CA LEU A 24 -5.73 -6.72 -4.60
C LEU A 24 -5.07 -5.35 -4.87
N LEU A 25 -4.95 -4.95 -6.14
CA LEU A 25 -4.45 -3.64 -6.56
C LEU A 25 -5.62 -2.66 -6.74
N PRO A 26 -5.41 -1.35 -6.53
CA PRO A 26 -4.20 -0.68 -6.04
C PRO A 26 -4.04 -0.78 -4.51
N CYS A 27 -2.96 -0.25 -3.94
CA CYS A 27 -2.84 -0.11 -2.49
C CYS A 27 -3.89 0.89 -2.00
N ASN A 28 -4.94 0.40 -1.35
CA ASN A 28 -6.02 1.24 -0.84
C ASN A 28 -5.52 2.11 0.32
N VAL A 29 -5.86 3.39 0.31
CA VAL A 29 -5.58 4.36 1.38
C VAL A 29 -6.90 4.95 1.86
N VAL A 30 -7.18 4.85 3.15
CA VAL A 30 -8.37 5.39 3.80
C VAL A 30 -7.99 6.69 4.50
N VAL A 31 -8.76 7.74 4.25
CA VAL A 31 -8.65 9.03 4.93
C VAL A 31 -9.98 9.33 5.61
N ARG A 32 -9.98 9.52 6.93
CA ARG A 32 -11.19 9.80 7.71
C ARG A 32 -10.94 10.82 8.81
N ALA A 33 -11.89 11.72 9.01
CA ALA A 33 -11.91 12.56 10.20
C ALA A 33 -12.35 11.72 11.41
N VAL A 34 -11.65 11.85 12.52
CA VAL A 34 -12.07 11.34 13.84
C VAL A 34 -12.85 12.44 14.57
N ASP A 35 -12.36 13.68 14.48
CA ASP A 35 -13.01 14.88 15.00
C ASP A 35 -12.60 16.11 14.15
N ALA A 36 -12.90 17.32 14.64
CA ALA A 36 -12.65 18.56 13.92
C ALA A 36 -11.16 18.89 13.68
N ARG A 37 -10.24 18.28 14.43
CA ARG A 37 -8.79 18.53 14.33
C ARG A 37 -8.00 17.29 13.95
N THR A 38 -8.54 16.10 14.12
CA THR A 38 -7.82 14.86 13.87
C THR A 38 -8.33 14.15 12.62
N THR A 39 -7.43 13.97 11.66
CA THR A 39 -7.63 13.09 10.49
C THR A 39 -6.73 11.88 10.62
N VAL A 40 -7.29 10.69 10.43
CA VAL A 40 -6.55 9.43 10.37
C VAL A 40 -6.37 9.03 8.92
N VAL A 41 -5.14 8.68 8.56
CA VAL A 41 -4.75 8.16 7.25
C VAL A 41 -4.18 6.76 7.44
N GLU A 42 -4.80 5.78 6.81
CA GLU A 42 -4.47 4.36 6.91
C GLU A 42 -4.20 3.81 5.51
N ALA A 43 -3.16 3.01 5.32
CA ALA A 43 -2.87 2.36 4.06
C ALA A 43 -2.90 0.84 4.21
N PHE A 44 -3.40 0.16 3.19
CA PHE A 44 -3.34 -1.29 3.10
C PHE A 44 -1.88 -1.76 3.05
N ASP A 45 -1.52 -2.77 3.86
CA ASP A 45 -0.15 -3.33 3.91
C ASP A 45 0.09 -4.30 2.75
N PRO A 46 0.98 -3.98 1.79
CA PRO A 46 1.26 -4.85 0.65
C PRO A 46 1.77 -6.24 1.05
N ALA A 47 2.38 -6.39 2.24
CA ALA A 47 2.83 -7.69 2.72
C ALA A 47 1.65 -8.66 2.95
N ALA A 48 0.45 -8.16 3.25
CA ALA A 48 -0.73 -9.00 3.40
C ALA A 48 -1.16 -9.66 2.08
N MET A 49 -0.83 -9.06 0.93
CA MET A 49 -1.12 -9.64 -0.40
C MET A 49 -0.28 -10.89 -0.66
N VAL A 50 0.98 -10.89 -0.18
CA VAL A 50 1.91 -12.01 -0.34
C VAL A 50 1.36 -13.26 0.35
N SER A 51 0.82 -13.10 1.56
CA SER A 51 0.19 -14.18 2.32
C SER A 51 -1.03 -14.78 1.61
N LEU A 52 -1.67 -14.03 0.71
CA LEU A 52 -2.85 -14.46 -0.05
C LEU A 52 -2.47 -15.11 -1.40
N ALA A 53 -1.23 -14.95 -1.86
CA ALA A 53 -0.79 -15.36 -3.20
C ALA A 53 -0.27 -16.81 -3.29
N GLY A 54 -0.26 -17.57 -2.19
CA GLY A 54 0.17 -18.97 -2.17
C GLY A 54 1.60 -19.15 -2.73
N ASP A 55 1.74 -20.04 -3.72
CA ASP A 55 3.04 -20.38 -4.35
C ASP A 55 3.71 -19.20 -5.08
N ALA A 56 2.96 -18.16 -5.45
CA ALA A 56 3.50 -16.93 -6.03
C ALA A 56 4.00 -15.93 -4.97
N GLY A 57 3.97 -16.28 -3.70
CA GLY A 57 4.37 -15.40 -2.60
C GLY A 57 5.84 -14.97 -2.66
N GLU A 58 6.75 -15.84 -3.10
CA GLU A 58 8.19 -15.57 -3.05
C GLU A 58 8.64 -14.46 -4.04
N PRO A 59 8.23 -14.47 -5.32
CA PRO A 59 8.46 -13.34 -6.23
C PRO A 59 7.77 -12.04 -5.80
N LEU A 60 6.59 -12.15 -5.15
CA LEU A 60 5.82 -10.99 -4.71
C LEU A 60 6.40 -10.35 -3.43
N ALA A 61 7.16 -11.09 -2.62
CA ALA A 61 7.70 -10.61 -1.35
C ALA A 61 8.58 -9.35 -1.51
N THR A 62 9.49 -9.34 -2.49
CA THR A 62 10.36 -8.18 -2.75
C THR A 62 9.56 -6.97 -3.26
N ILE A 63 8.56 -7.19 -4.10
CA ILE A 63 7.70 -6.14 -4.64
C ILE A 63 6.85 -5.52 -3.52
N ALA A 64 6.28 -6.36 -2.66
CA ALA A 64 5.52 -5.94 -1.50
C ALA A 64 6.39 -5.17 -0.49
N ALA A 65 7.65 -5.57 -0.28
CA ALA A 65 8.57 -4.86 0.59
C ALA A 65 8.87 -3.43 0.09
N ASP A 66 9.17 -3.24 -1.21
CA ASP A 66 9.40 -1.89 -1.79
C ASP A 66 8.12 -1.04 -1.72
N ALA A 67 6.95 -1.62 -2.00
CA ALA A 67 5.67 -0.92 -1.85
C ALA A 67 5.42 -0.48 -0.40
N ARG A 68 5.68 -1.36 0.58
CA ARG A 68 5.51 -1.09 2.01
C ARG A 68 6.45 0.00 2.51
N GLU A 69 7.72 -0.04 2.12
CA GLU A 69 8.71 0.98 2.49
C GLU A 69 8.24 2.37 2.07
N ARG A 70 7.75 2.50 0.83
CA ARG A 70 7.26 3.77 0.27
C ARG A 70 5.99 4.26 0.93
N LEU A 71 5.03 3.37 1.17
CA LEU A 71 3.79 3.75 1.87
C LEU A 71 4.09 4.20 3.30
N THR A 72 4.97 3.49 4.01
CA THR A 72 5.41 3.87 5.36
C THR A 72 6.09 5.24 5.34
N ALA A 73 6.99 5.50 4.39
CA ALA A 73 7.63 6.80 4.25
C ALA A 73 6.64 7.93 3.95
N ALA A 74 5.64 7.66 3.10
CA ALA A 74 4.60 8.64 2.78
C ALA A 74 3.70 8.94 3.99
N LEU A 75 3.36 7.93 4.79
CA LEU A 75 2.61 8.10 6.04
C LEU A 75 3.41 8.88 7.08
N ALA A 76 4.69 8.55 7.29
CA ALA A 76 5.56 9.26 8.22
C ALA A 76 5.71 10.76 7.87
N ALA A 77 5.76 11.09 6.57
CA ALA A 77 5.82 12.48 6.11
C ALA A 77 4.54 13.30 6.40
N LEU A 78 3.42 12.66 6.76
CA LEU A 78 2.21 13.35 7.23
C LEU A 78 2.37 13.80 8.68
N ASP A 79 2.97 12.95 9.53
CA ASP A 79 3.22 13.26 10.93
C ASP A 79 4.23 14.42 11.10
N GLU A 80 5.24 14.50 10.22
CA GLU A 80 6.19 15.61 10.18
C GLU A 80 5.57 16.94 9.77
N LYS A 81 4.41 16.92 9.10
CA LYS A 81 3.70 18.14 8.67
C LYS A 81 2.78 18.71 9.74
N GLU A 82 2.29 17.89 10.67
CA GLU A 82 1.45 18.33 11.79
C GLU A 82 2.21 19.25 12.77
N GLY A 83 3.55 19.11 12.82
CA GLY A 83 4.44 19.87 13.71
C GLY A 83 4.96 21.21 13.16
N ARG A 84 4.47 21.70 12.01
CA ARG A 84 4.93 22.95 11.38
C ARG A 84 3.79 23.88 11.01
#